data_AF-A0A8B9TFI4-F1
#
_entry.id   AF-A0A8B9TFI4-F1
#
_cell.length_a   1.000
_cell.length_b   1.000
_cell.length_c   1.000
_cell.angle_alpha   90.00
_cell.angle_beta   90.00
_cell.angle_gamma   90.00
#
_symmetry.space_group_name_H-M   'P 1'
#
loop_
_entity.id
_entity.type
_entity.pdbx_description
1 polymer ?
#
loop_
_entity_poly.entity_id
_entity_poly.type
_entity_poly.pdbx_seq_one_letter_code
_entity_poly.pdbx_strand_id
1 'polypeptide(L)' 'ISLIVPSDEDHFSSEADAAVSEMTRGAALLAQVTNYDNATGLPLIQLWSMMGDEVVSINRTLVERGFAQWVDNY' A
#
# COMPACT_ATOMS: atom_id res chain seq x y z
N ILE A 1 4.92 -6.32 8.52
CA ILE A 1 4.83 -6.26 7.05
C ILE A 1 4.00 -5.04 6.74
N SER A 2 4.54 -4.08 6.03
CA SER A 2 3.90 -2.81 5.70
C SER A 2 4.36 -2.42 4.30
N LEU A 3 3.56 -1.64 3.58
CA LEU A 3 3.98 -1.14 2.27
C LEU A 3 5.06 -0.08 2.44
N ILE A 4 6.15 -0.26 1.70
CA ILE A 4 6.96 0.84 1.18
C ILE A 4 6.99 0.66 -0.33
N VAL A 5 7.00 1.79 -1.02
CA VAL A 5 7.22 1.91 -2.46
C VAL A 5 8.63 1.45 -2.79
N PRO A 6 8.85 0.47 -3.68
CA PRO A 6 10.19 0.13 -4.15
C PRO A 6 10.30 0.34 -5.65
N SER A 7 11.26 1.16 -6.05
CA SER A 7 12.12 0.89 -7.20
C SER A 7 13.06 2.08 -7.40
N ASP A 8 14.22 2.10 -6.71
CA ASP A 8 15.37 3.01 -6.95
C ASP A 8 15.13 4.54 -7.04
N GLU A 9 13.89 4.99 -6.92
CA GLU A 9 13.43 6.36 -7.09
C GLU A 9 12.46 6.70 -5.96
N ASP A 10 12.53 7.94 -5.44
CA ASP A 10 11.77 8.41 -4.26
C ASP A 10 10.23 8.47 -4.46
N HIS A 11 9.68 7.81 -5.49
CA HIS A 11 8.28 7.91 -5.89
C HIS A 11 7.74 6.63 -6.57
N PHE A 12 6.41 6.47 -6.55
CA PHE A 12 5.73 5.43 -7.33
C PHE A 12 5.86 5.70 -8.83
N SER A 13 5.84 4.63 -9.64
CA SER A 13 5.63 4.78 -11.08
C SER A 13 4.21 5.30 -11.36
N SER A 14 3.99 5.91 -12.53
CA SER A 14 2.66 6.39 -12.92
C SER A 14 1.61 5.28 -12.98
N GLU A 15 2.01 4.05 -13.32
CA GLU A 15 1.15 2.86 -13.32
C GLU A 15 0.78 2.45 -11.89
N ALA A 16 1.73 2.52 -10.95
CA ALA A 16 1.47 2.23 -9.54
C ALA A 16 0.51 3.28 -8.94
N ASP A 17 0.71 4.57 -9.24
CA ASP A 17 -0.19 5.64 -8.82
C ASP A 17 -1.61 5.48 -9.39
N ALA A 18 -1.72 5.10 -10.68
CA ALA A 18 -2.99 4.83 -11.32
C ALA A 18 -3.70 3.63 -10.66
N ALA A 19 -2.97 2.56 -10.37
CA ALA A 19 -3.50 1.38 -9.71
C ALA A 19 -4.00 1.69 -8.29
N VAL A 20 -3.23 2.44 -7.48
CA VAL A 20 -3.65 2.89 -6.15
C VAL A 20 -4.90 3.76 -6.26
N SER A 21 -4.90 4.71 -7.19
CA SER A 21 -6.05 5.60 -7.42
C SER A 21 -7.30 4.83 -7.80
N GLU A 22 -7.19 3.83 -8.68
CA GLU A 22 -8.31 2.97 -9.07
C GLU A 22 -8.86 2.18 -7.88
N MET A 23 -7.98 1.58 -7.08
CA MET A 23 -8.38 0.74 -5.94
C MET A 23 -8.95 1.53 -4.76
N THR A 24 -8.63 2.81 -4.64
CA THR A 24 -9.05 3.66 -3.50
C THR A 24 -10.15 4.65 -3.84
N ARG A 25 -10.38 4.98 -5.11
CA ARG A 25 -11.35 6.01 -5.51
C ARG A 25 -12.79 5.61 -5.16
N GLY A 26 -13.37 6.37 -4.22
CA GLY A 26 -14.77 6.18 -3.81
C GLY A 26 -15.02 4.90 -3.00
N ALA A 27 -13.97 4.17 -2.62
CA ALA A 27 -14.07 2.95 -1.83
C ALA A 27 -14.05 3.26 -0.33
N ALA A 28 -14.79 2.46 0.45
CA ALA A 28 -14.55 2.40 1.88
C ALA A 28 -13.24 1.63 2.13
N LEU A 29 -12.33 2.23 2.90
CA LEU A 29 -11.01 1.68 3.16
C LEU A 29 -10.86 1.31 4.63
N LEU A 30 -10.19 0.18 4.89
CA LEU A 30 -9.68 -0.18 6.21
C LEU A 30 -8.18 0.00 6.21
N ALA A 31 -7.65 0.71 7.21
CA ALA A 31 -6.22 0.88 7.42
C ALA A 31 -5.84 0.39 8.82
N GLN A 32 -4.81 -0.45 8.89
CA GLN A 32 -4.18 -0.84 10.14
C GLN A 32 -2.79 -0.24 10.19
N VAL A 33 -2.53 0.61 11.18
CA VAL A 33 -1.17 1.04 11.50
C VAL A 33 -0.44 -0.14 12.11
N THR A 34 0.69 -0.47 11.51
CA THR A 34 1.51 -1.63 11.90
C THR A 34 2.82 -1.20 12.54
N ASN A 35 3.35 -0.04 12.14
CA ASN A 35 4.53 0.58 12.73
C ASN A 35 4.62 2.06 12.29
N TYR A 36 5.71 2.73 12.65
CA TYR A 36 6.08 4.05 12.13
C TYR A 36 7.50 3.98 11.58
N ASP A 37 7.74 4.70 10.48
CA ASP A 37 9.10 4.92 9.99
C ASP A 37 9.84 5.87 10.94
N ASN A 38 11.01 5.45 11.43
CA ASN A 38 11.74 6.20 12.45
C ASN A 38 12.40 7.48 11.90
N ALA A 39 12.66 7.56 10.59
CA ALA A 39 13.31 8.72 9.97
C ALA A 39 12.32 9.85 9.70
N THR A 40 11.13 9.51 9.20
CA THR A 40 10.10 10.47 8.76
C THR A 40 8.96 10.62 9.77
N GLY A 41 8.76 9.64 10.66
CA GLY A 41 7.62 9.57 11.57
C GLY A 41 6.30 9.17 10.90
N LEU A 42 6.32 8.77 9.63
CA LEU A 42 5.11 8.40 8.89
C LEU A 42 4.61 6.99 9.28
N PRO A 43 3.29 6.77 9.35
CA PRO A 43 2.74 5.46 9.71
C PRO A 43 2.93 4.46 8.57
N LEU A 44 3.44 3.28 8.93
CA LEU A 44 3.49 2.12 8.08
C LEU A 44 2.17 1.37 8.22
N ILE A 45 1.40 1.26 7.12
CA ILE A 45 0.04 0.71 7.15
C ILE A 45 -0.12 -0.57 6.33
N GLN A 46 -1.06 -1.41 6.78
CA GLN A 46 -1.76 -2.36 5.93
C GLN A 46 -3.08 -1.73 5.48
N LEU A 47 -3.37 -1.77 4.18
CA LEU A 47 -4.54 -1.13 3.58
C LEU A 47 -5.40 -2.16 2.82
N TRP A 48 -6.70 -2.08 3.06
CA TRP A 48 -7.71 -2.90 2.39
C TRP A 48 -8.85 -2.05 1.83
N SER A 49 -9.43 -2.52 0.73
CA SER A 49 -10.66 -2.01 0.15
C SER A 49 -11.83 -2.89 0.56
N MET A 50 -12.92 -2.27 0.99
CA MET A 50 -14.18 -2.94 1.33
C MET A 50 -15.08 -2.93 0.08
N MET A 51 -15.28 -4.09 -0.54
CA MET A 51 -16.07 -4.27 -1.75
C MET A 51 -17.28 -5.16 -1.45
N GLY A 52 -18.39 -4.52 -1.04
CA GLY A 52 -19.55 -5.27 -0.53
C GLY A 52 -19.17 -6.03 0.73
N ASP A 53 -19.29 -7.36 0.69
CA ASP A 53 -18.91 -8.26 1.79
C ASP A 53 -17.45 -8.75 1.69
N GLU A 54 -16.72 -8.35 0.64
CA GLU A 54 -15.33 -8.74 0.44
C GLU A 54 -14.36 -7.68 0.97
N VAL A 55 -13.21 -8.15 1.48
CA VAL A 55 -12.10 -7.32 1.94
C VAL A 55 -10.87 -7.66 1.10
N VAL A 56 -10.46 -6.73 0.24
CA VAL A 56 -9.35 -6.92 -0.70
C VAL A 56 -8.12 -6.18 -0.19
N SER A 57 -7.01 -6.89 -0.01
CA SER A 57 -5.74 -6.29 0.41
C SER A 57 -5.07 -5.52 -0.73
N ILE A 58 -5.12 -4.18 -0.66
CA ILE A 58 -4.46 -3.30 -1.65
C ILE A 58 -2.95 -3.54 -1.66
N ASN A 59 -2.33 -3.65 -0.48
CA ASN A 59 -0.89 -3.85 -0.34
C ASN A 59 -0.39 -5.08 -1.10
N ARG A 60 -1.01 -6.22 -0.82
CA ARG A 60 -0.72 -7.48 -1.52
C ARG A 60 -0.92 -7.36 -3.03
N THR A 61 -2.02 -6.74 -3.48
CA THR A 61 -2.28 -6.56 -4.91
C THR A 61 -1.19 -5.75 -5.60
N LEU A 62 -0.68 -4.68 -4.97
CA LEU A 62 0.45 -3.92 -5.51
C LEU A 62 1.71 -4.78 -5.62
N VAL A 63 2.01 -5.59 -4.61
CA VAL A 63 3.17 -6.49 -4.63
C VAL A 63 3.04 -7.56 -5.71
N GLU A 64 1.89 -8.22 -5.82
CA GLU A 64 1.63 -9.26 -6.82
C GLU A 64 1.66 -8.72 -8.26
N ARG A 65 1.30 -7.45 -8.45
CA ARG A 65 1.39 -6.75 -9.74
C ARG A 65 2.78 -6.18 -10.03
N GLY A 66 3.74 -6.33 -9.11
CA GLY A 66 5.10 -5.81 -9.24
C GLY A 66 5.21 -4.29 -9.06
N PHE A 67 4.18 -3.62 -8.55
CA PHE A 67 4.19 -2.19 -8.23
C PHE A 67 4.74 -1.88 -6.84
N ALA A 68 4.86 -2.90 -6.00
CA ALA A 68 5.44 -2.78 -4.67
C ALA A 68 6.24 -4.04 -4.28
N GLN A 69 6.94 -3.95 -3.17
CA GLN A 69 7.62 -5.06 -2.51
C GLN A 69 7.32 -4.95 -1.02
N TRP A 70 7.31 -6.09 -0.34
CA TRP A 70 7.22 -6.09 1.11
C TRP A 70 8.54 -5.60 1.69
N VAL A 71 8.46 -4.69 2.66
CA VAL A 71 9.59 -4.39 3.52
C VAL A 71 9.50 -5.27 4.76
N ASP A 72 10.50 -6.13 4.90
CA ASP A 72 10.77 -6.80 6.16
C ASP A 72 11.53 -5.80 7.05
N ASN A 73 10.92 -5.45 8.18
CA ASN A 73 11.52 -4.53 9.15
C ASN A 73 12.83 -5.15 9.67
N TYR A 74 13.95 -4.43 9.55
CA TYR A 74 15.18 -4.68 10.32
C TYR A 74 15.09 -4.06 11.71
#